data_AF-A0A5M5C0R5-F1
#
_entry.id   AF-A0A5M5C0R5-F1
#
_cell.length_a   1.000
_cell.length_b   1.000
_cell.length_c   1.000
_cell.angle_alpha   90.00
_cell.angle_beta   90.00
_cell.angle_gamma   90.00
#
_symmetry.space_group_name_H-M   'P 1'
#
loop_
_entity.id
_entity.type
_entity.pdbx_description
1 polymer ?
#
loop_
_entity_poly.entity_id
_entity_poly.type
_entity_poly.pdbx_seq_one_letter_code
_entity_poly.pdbx_strand_id
1 'polypeptide(L)'
;GGTNVDDDPLVKAGITRPAAMDLRKDLASEQDRLKEFYSNYLTRKTKKGDSYDDSHSPLYIAFLPRYYILGFHQGIQGNNSTLLQTIGWGDYNNGGANGTFDPLAE
;
A
#
# COMPACT_ATOMS: atom_id res chain seq x y z
N GLY A 1 22.67 -17.58 15.67
CA GLY A 1 21.27 -17.27 16.01
C GLY A 1 21.20 -17.18 17.51
N GLY A 2 21.02 -15.98 18.05
CA GLY A 2 21.06 -15.73 19.49
C GLY A 2 20.29 -14.45 19.75
N THR A 3 18.99 -14.59 19.93
CA THR A 3 18.12 -13.51 20.40
C THR A 3 17.62 -13.98 21.76
N ASN A 4 18.15 -13.38 22.82
CA ASN A 4 17.68 -13.58 24.18
C ASN A 4 16.49 -12.66 24.46
N VAL A 5 15.74 -12.92 25.54
CA VAL A 5 14.60 -12.07 25.94
C VAL A 5 15.06 -10.61 26.15
N ASP A 6 16.29 -10.41 26.60
CA ASP A 6 16.89 -9.08 26.82
C ASP A 6 17.17 -8.33 25.52
N ASP A 7 17.19 -9.02 24.37
CA ASP A 7 17.35 -8.39 23.05
C ASP A 7 16.01 -7.87 22.48
N ASP A 8 14.88 -8.11 23.16
CA ASP A 8 13.59 -7.56 22.76
C ASP A 8 13.61 -6.03 22.88
N PRO A 9 13.34 -5.29 21.77
CA PRO A 9 13.36 -3.83 21.79
C PRO A 9 12.40 -3.20 22.80
N LEU A 10 11.28 -3.87 23.13
CA LEU A 10 10.36 -3.39 24.16
C LEU A 10 10.93 -3.58 25.57
N VAL A 11 11.59 -4.72 25.82
CA VAL A 11 12.26 -5.01 27.10
C VAL A 11 13.43 -4.07 27.33
N LYS A 12 14.27 -3.85 26.31
CA LYS A 12 15.41 -2.93 26.37
C LYS A 12 15.00 -1.47 26.60
N ALA A 13 13.83 -1.08 26.12
CA ALA A 13 13.26 0.24 26.32
C ALA A 13 12.48 0.38 27.65
N GLY A 14 12.40 -0.68 28.46
CA GLY A 14 11.65 -0.68 29.73
C GLY A 14 10.13 -0.59 29.56
N ILE A 15 9.60 -0.94 28.38
CA ILE A 15 8.18 -0.84 28.05
C ILE A 15 7.50 -2.18 28.33
N THR A 16 6.44 -2.14 29.14
CA THR A 16 5.62 -3.34 29.40
C THR A 16 4.64 -3.57 28.25
N ARG A 17 4.54 -4.83 27.80
CA ARG A 17 3.60 -5.22 26.74
C ARG A 17 2.15 -5.02 27.18
N PRO A 18 1.24 -4.58 26.29
CA PRO A 18 -0.16 -4.43 26.63
C PRO A 18 -0.76 -5.81 26.89
N ALA A 19 -1.78 -5.85 27.75
CA ALA A 19 -2.61 -7.04 27.89
C ALA A 19 -3.30 -7.38 26.55
N ALA A 20 -3.53 -8.67 26.32
CA ALA A 20 -4.30 -9.15 25.18
C ALA A 20 -5.70 -8.51 25.13
N MET A 21 -6.27 -8.47 23.93
CA MET A 21 -7.62 -7.94 23.73
C MET A 21 -8.65 -8.73 24.54
N ASP A 22 -9.46 -8.05 25.33
CA ASP A 22 -10.57 -8.69 26.04
C ASP A 22 -11.82 -8.72 25.13
N LEU A 23 -12.11 -9.89 24.56
CA LEU A 23 -13.25 -10.09 23.65
C LEU A 23 -14.62 -9.92 24.33
N ARG A 24 -14.67 -9.78 25.65
CA ARG A 24 -15.90 -9.53 26.41
C ARG A 24 -16.26 -8.05 26.51
N LYS A 25 -15.33 -7.16 26.13
CA LYS A 25 -15.52 -5.70 26.10
C LYS A 25 -15.85 -5.24 24.68
N ASP A 26 -16.13 -3.95 24.54
CA ASP A 26 -16.25 -3.31 23.23
C ASP A 26 -14.97 -3.51 22.40
N LEU A 27 -15.12 -4.09 21.21
CA LEU A 27 -13.98 -4.43 20.37
C LEU A 27 -13.27 -3.20 19.81
N ALA A 28 -14.01 -2.15 19.44
CA ALA A 28 -13.40 -0.96 18.86
C ALA A 28 -12.46 -0.28 19.87
N SER A 29 -12.91 -0.15 21.12
CA SER A 29 -12.12 0.42 22.21
C SER A 29 -10.84 -0.39 22.50
N GLU A 30 -10.94 -1.72 22.52
CA GLU A 30 -9.76 -2.57 22.72
C GLU A 30 -8.79 -2.55 21.53
N GLN A 31 -9.31 -2.45 20.31
CA GLN A 31 -8.51 -2.29 19.09
C GLN A 31 -7.77 -0.95 19.09
N ASP A 32 -8.42 0.14 19.47
CA ASP A 32 -7.82 1.47 19.55
C ASP A 32 -6.70 1.52 20.60
N ARG A 33 -6.92 0.90 21.78
CA ARG A 33 -5.89 0.76 22.82
C ARG A 33 -4.63 0.04 22.31
N LEU A 34 -4.82 -1.08 21.61
CA LEU A 34 -3.69 -1.85 21.06
C LEU A 34 -3.01 -1.09 19.91
N LYS A 35 -3.79 -0.45 19.05
CA LYS A 35 -3.29 0.40 17.96
C LYS A 35 -2.40 1.51 18.48
N GLU A 36 -2.85 2.24 19.50
CA GLU A 36 -2.07 3.31 20.13
C GLU A 36 -0.73 2.79 20.68
N PHE A 37 -0.74 1.66 21.38
CA PHE A 37 0.49 1.03 21.88
C PHE A 37 1.47 0.72 20.73
N TYR A 38 1.00 0.03 19.69
CA TYR A 38 1.89 -0.37 18.59
C TYR A 38 2.35 0.84 17.77
N SER A 39 1.50 1.84 17.55
CA SER A 39 1.90 3.07 16.86
C SER A 39 3.00 3.84 17.60
N ASN A 40 2.96 3.84 18.94
CA ASN A 40 3.93 4.58 19.76
C ASN A 40 5.25 3.83 19.97
N TYR A 41 5.21 2.50 20.12
CA TYR A 41 6.37 1.73 20.58
C TYR A 41 6.92 0.73 19.57
N LEU A 42 6.19 0.40 18.50
CA LEU A 42 6.66 -0.52 17.47
C LEU A 42 7.27 0.25 16.29
N THR A 43 8.55 0.57 16.41
CA THR A 43 9.31 1.14 15.29
C THR A 43 9.75 0.01 14.35
N ARG A 44 9.16 -0.04 13.16
CA ARG A 44 9.61 -0.99 12.12
C ARG A 44 11.01 -0.62 11.66
N LYS A 45 11.92 -1.60 11.65
CA LYS A 45 13.25 -1.40 11.05
C LYS A 45 13.11 -1.27 9.53
N THR A 46 13.47 -0.12 8.99
CA THR A 46 13.69 0.07 7.55
C THR A 46 14.91 -0.74 7.14
N LYS A 47 14.72 -1.84 6.42
CA LYS A 47 15.84 -2.57 5.79
C LYS A 47 16.24 -1.83 4.52
N LYS A 48 17.54 -1.56 4.36
CA LYS A 48 18.15 -0.87 3.20
C LYS A 48 18.07 -1.62 1.86
N GLY A 49 17.39 -2.77 1.78
CA GLY A 49 17.42 -3.66 0.61
C GLY A 49 16.33 -3.41 -0.43
N ASP A 50 15.10 -3.10 0.00
CA ASP A 50 13.93 -3.28 -0.88
C ASP A 50 13.14 -1.99 -1.13
N SER A 51 13.60 -0.85 -0.60
CA SER A 51 12.77 0.35 -0.51
C SER A 51 13.45 1.62 -1.02
N TYR A 52 14.54 1.51 -1.80
CA TYR A 52 15.23 2.68 -2.33
C TYR A 52 15.64 2.48 -3.78
N ASP A 53 15.54 3.54 -4.59
CA ASP A 53 16.10 3.57 -5.94
C ASP A 53 17.62 3.84 -5.91
N ASP A 54 18.27 3.84 -7.08
CA ASP A 54 19.71 4.12 -7.22
C ASP A 54 20.09 5.52 -6.67
N SER A 55 19.13 6.44 -6.56
CA SER A 55 19.30 7.79 -6.02
C SER A 55 18.96 7.90 -4.53
N HIS A 56 18.75 6.78 -3.84
CA HIS A 56 18.36 6.72 -2.42
C HIS A 56 17.01 7.38 -2.10
N SER A 57 16.10 7.50 -3.07
CA SER A 57 14.73 7.91 -2.81
C SER A 57 13.88 6.71 -2.41
N PRO A 58 12.98 6.83 -1.41
CA PRO A 58 12.10 5.74 -1.02
C PRO A 58 11.23 5.27 -2.20
N LEU A 59 11.28 3.98 -2.53
CA LEU A 59 10.39 3.35 -3.47
C LEU A 59 9.05 3.07 -2.79
N TYR A 60 7.98 3.56 -3.39
CA TYR A 60 6.61 3.27 -2.97
C TYR A 60 5.96 2.35 -3.99
N ILE A 61 5.23 1.34 -3.50
CA ILE A 61 4.31 0.58 -4.36
C ILE A 61 3.12 1.50 -4.63
N ALA A 62 3.04 2.04 -5.84
CA ALA A 62 1.87 2.79 -6.27
C ALA A 62 0.76 1.81 -6.66
N PHE A 63 -0.44 1.97 -6.12
CA PHE A 63 -1.61 1.17 -6.50
C PHE A 63 -2.42 1.93 -7.54
N LEU A 64 -1.87 2.07 -8.76
CA LEU A 64 -2.54 2.78 -9.83
C LEU A 64 -3.55 1.85 -10.55
N PRO A 65 -4.73 2.35 -10.96
CA PRO A 65 -5.74 1.54 -11.67
C PRO A 65 -5.19 0.77 -12.88
N ARG A 66 -4.26 1.38 -13.62
CA ARG A 66 -3.59 0.77 -14.78
C ARG A 66 -2.81 -0.52 -14.50
N TYR A 67 -2.49 -0.81 -13.24
CA TYR A 67 -1.80 -2.05 -12.86
C TYR A 67 -2.73 -3.24 -12.71
N TYR A 68 -4.04 -3.00 -12.61
CA TYR A 68 -5.04 -4.05 -12.42
C TYR A 68 -5.82 -4.34 -13.70
N ILE A 69 -5.99 -3.32 -14.54
CA ILE A 69 -6.79 -3.42 -15.76
C ILE A 69 -5.99 -2.88 -16.94
N LEU A 70 -5.86 -3.71 -17.96
CA LEU A 70 -5.12 -3.38 -19.17
C LEU A 70 -5.87 -2.33 -20.01
N GLY A 71 -5.12 -1.39 -20.57
CA GLY A 71 -5.60 -0.44 -21.57
C GLY A 71 -5.20 -0.87 -22.98
N PHE A 72 -5.69 -0.13 -23.98
CA PHE A 72 -5.35 -0.37 -25.37
C PHE A 72 -4.03 0.33 -25.77
N HIS A 73 -3.23 -0.37 -26.58
CA HIS A 73 -2.08 0.24 -27.24
C HIS A 73 -2.53 1.06 -28.47
N GLN A 74 -1.69 2.01 -28.90
CA GLN A 74 -2.00 2.97 -29.96
C GLN A 74 -2.54 2.34 -31.26
N GLY A 75 -2.01 1.19 -31.67
CA GLY A 75 -2.44 0.51 -32.90
C GLY A 75 -3.91 0.06 -32.87
N ILE A 76 -4.39 -0.45 -31.73
CA ILE A 76 -5.81 -0.82 -31.57
C ILE A 76 -6.69 0.42 -31.59
N GLN A 77 -6.29 1.48 -30.88
CA GLN A 77 -7.03 2.73 -30.82
C GLN A 77 -7.11 3.45 -32.17
N GLY A 78 -6.02 3.44 -32.94
CA GLY A 78 -5.99 4.05 -34.28
C GLY A 78 -6.88 3.32 -35.29
N ASN A 79 -6.98 1.99 -35.18
CA ASN A 79 -7.84 1.20 -36.07
C ASN A 79 -9.32 1.18 -35.61
N ASN A 80 -9.58 1.48 -34.34
CA ASN A 80 -10.92 1.43 -33.75
C ASN A 80 -11.18 2.70 -32.94
N SER A 81 -11.36 3.82 -33.64
CA SER A 81 -11.46 5.15 -33.03
C SER A 81 -12.66 5.35 -32.09
N THR A 82 -13.66 4.47 -32.17
CA THR A 82 -14.86 4.50 -31.33
C THR A 82 -14.69 3.77 -29.99
N LEU A 83 -13.63 2.97 -29.82
CA LEU A 83 -13.37 2.28 -28.56
C LEU A 83 -12.88 3.26 -27.50
N LEU A 84 -13.55 3.29 -26.35
CA LEU A 84 -13.15 4.08 -25.20
C LEU A 84 -11.92 3.46 -24.52
N GLN A 85 -10.97 4.30 -24.11
CA GLN A 85 -9.79 3.87 -23.34
C GLN A 85 -10.16 3.58 -21.88
N THR A 86 -9.55 2.55 -21.28
CA THR A 86 -9.67 2.23 -19.85
C THR A 86 -9.17 3.37 -18.95
N ILE A 87 -9.90 3.69 -17.89
CA ILE A 87 -9.48 4.68 -16.88
C ILE A 87 -8.08 4.32 -16.33
N GLY A 88 -7.20 5.32 -16.26
CA GLY A 88 -5.81 5.16 -15.79
C GLY A 88 -4.80 4.95 -16.93
N TRP A 89 -5.25 4.77 -18.17
CA TRP A 89 -4.42 4.73 -19.37
C TRP A 89 -4.62 5.98 -20.22
N GLY A 90 -3.57 6.39 -20.95
CA GLY A 90 -3.65 7.49 -21.90
C GLY A 90 -4.41 7.09 -23.16
N ASP A 91 -5.33 7.94 -23.58
CA ASP A 91 -6.12 7.78 -24.79
C ASP A 91 -5.45 8.47 -25.97
N TYR A 92 -4.90 7.68 -26.88
CA TYR A 92 -4.17 8.16 -28.05
C TYR A 92 -5.07 8.90 -29.05
N ASN A 93 -6.36 8.59 -29.10
CA ASN A 93 -7.31 9.28 -29.98
C ASN A 93 -7.71 10.65 -29.44
N ASN A 94 -7.51 10.88 -28.13
CA ASN A 94 -7.85 12.11 -27.43
C ASN A 94 -6.59 12.83 -26.90
N GLY A 95 -5.50 12.80 -27.68
CA GLY A 95 -4.28 13.55 -27.38
C GLY A 95 -3.55 13.10 -26.11
N GLY A 96 -3.75 11.85 -25.68
CA GLY A 96 -3.17 11.30 -24.46
C GLY A 96 -3.95 11.62 -23.18
N ALA A 97 -5.16 12.17 -23.28
CA ALA A 97 -6.04 12.37 -22.13
C ALA A 97 -6.31 11.06 -21.38
N ASN A 98 -6.69 11.13 -20.11
CA ASN A 98 -7.00 9.92 -19.34
C ASN A 98 -8.24 9.21 -19.93
N GLY A 99 -8.19 7.88 -20.01
CA GLY A 99 -9.31 7.07 -20.46
C GLY A 99 -10.56 7.23 -19.59
N THR A 100 -11.72 6.90 -20.17
CA THR A 100 -13.05 7.13 -19.59
C THR A 100 -13.84 5.86 -19.35
N PHE A 101 -13.38 4.71 -19.88
CA PHE A 101 -14.05 3.43 -19.69
C PHE A 101 -13.72 2.85 -18.31
N ASP A 102 -14.76 2.68 -17.49
CA ASP A 102 -14.69 1.99 -16.21
C ASP A 102 -15.23 0.55 -16.36
N PRO A 103 -14.37 -0.47 -16.36
CA PRO A 103 -14.79 -1.87 -16.47
C PRO A 103 -15.37 -2.45 -15.17
N LEU A 104 -15.30 -1.72 -14.05
CA LEU A 104 -15.85 -2.15 -12.76
C LEU A 104 -17.17 -1.43 -12.42
N ALA A 105 -17.63 -0.53 -13.27
CA ALA A 105 -18.92 0.11 -13.14
C ALA A 105 -20.04 -0.84 -13.62
N GLU A 106 -20.55 -1.66 -12.69
CA GLU A 106 -21.87 -2.29 -12.78
C GLU A 106 -22.89 -1.56 -11.89
#